data_AF-A0AAW8EGV8-F1
#
_entry.id   AF-A0AAW8EGV8-F1
#
_cell.length_a   1.000
_cell.length_b   1.000
_cell.length_c   1.000
_cell.angle_alpha   90.00
_cell.angle_beta   90.00
_cell.angle_gamma   90.00
#
_symmetry.space_group_name_H-M   'P 1'
#
loop_
_entity.id
_entity.type
_entity.pdbx_description
1 polymer ?
#
loop_
_entity_poly.entity_id
_entity_poly.type
_entity_poly.pdbx_seq_one_letter_code
_entity_poly.pdbx_strand_id
1 'polypeptide(L)'
;MPQVRFAPAALRDLERLREFLRPKSPAVAARAGETIIKAVQVLRKQPMVGRPLEDLPPEYREWVIDFGASGYVALYRYAGEGDVVTVLALRHQREAGYEPGSGGSGEGLPPP
;
A
#
# COMPACT_ATOMS: atom_id res chain seq x y z
N MET A 1 -16.52 0.62 -13.20
CA MET A 1 -15.99 0.82 -11.84
C MET A 1 -15.06 -0.34 -11.63
N PRO A 2 -13.74 -0.11 -11.66
CA PRO A 2 -12.81 -1.22 -11.71
C PRO A 2 -12.99 -2.21 -10.57
N GLN A 3 -12.91 -3.50 -10.88
CA GLN A 3 -12.84 -4.53 -9.87
C GLN A 3 -11.44 -4.51 -9.27
N VAL A 4 -11.36 -4.40 -7.95
CA VAL A 4 -10.07 -4.51 -7.25
C VAL A 4 -9.88 -5.93 -6.75
N ARG A 5 -8.72 -6.50 -7.05
CA ARG A 5 -8.28 -7.83 -6.61
C ARG A 5 -6.93 -7.72 -5.94
N PHE A 6 -6.68 -8.61 -4.99
CA PHE A 6 -5.37 -8.75 -4.36
C PHE A 6 -4.67 -9.99 -4.91
N ALA A 7 -3.40 -9.85 -5.27
CA ALA A 7 -2.54 -10.98 -5.55
C ALA A 7 -2.22 -11.74 -4.24
N PRO A 8 -1.87 -13.03 -4.31
CA PRO A 8 -1.46 -13.79 -3.13
C PRO A 8 -0.29 -13.16 -2.36
N ALA A 9 0.62 -12.45 -3.05
CA ALA A 9 1.70 -11.71 -2.40
C ALA A 9 1.17 -10.56 -1.54
N ALA A 10 0.32 -9.68 -2.10
CA ALA A 10 -0.31 -8.61 -1.33
C ALA A 10 -1.12 -9.09 -0.12
N LEU A 11 -1.78 -10.25 -0.20
CA LEU A 11 -2.47 -10.84 0.95
C LEU A 11 -1.50 -11.26 2.06
N ARG A 12 -0.36 -11.86 1.70
CA ARG A 12 0.71 -12.20 2.64
C ARG A 12 1.33 -10.95 3.27
N ASP A 13 1.49 -9.87 2.50
CA ASP A 13 2.00 -8.60 3.02
C ASP A 13 1.05 -8.00 4.09
N LEU A 14 -0.27 -8.06 3.85
CA LEU A 14 -1.29 -7.63 4.83
C LEU A 14 -1.26 -8.47 6.10
N GLU A 15 -1.10 -9.78 5.96
CA GLU A 15 -1.00 -10.71 7.09
C GLU A 15 0.24 -10.41 7.94
N ARG A 16 1.41 -10.32 7.29
CA ARG A 16 2.68 -9.98 7.95
C ARG A 16 2.60 -8.63 8.65
N LEU A 17 2.00 -7.63 8.01
CA LEU A 17 1.78 -6.31 8.61
C LEU A 17 0.93 -6.41 9.88
N ARG A 18 -0.18 -7.14 9.81
CA ARG A 18 -1.06 -7.35 10.95
C ARG A 18 -0.32 -8.05 12.08
N GLU A 19 0.39 -9.14 11.81
CA GLU A 19 1.15 -9.91 12.80
C GLU A 19 2.24 -9.08 13.46
N PHE A 20 2.88 -8.20 12.70
CA PHE A 20 3.90 -7.31 13.21
C PHE A 20 3.33 -6.21 14.11
N LEU A 21 2.18 -5.63 13.76
CA LEU A 21 1.55 -4.54 14.52
C LEU A 21 0.79 -5.04 15.76
N ARG A 22 0.18 -6.23 15.68
CA ARG A 22 -0.69 -6.76 16.75
C ARG A 22 -0.04 -6.83 18.14
N PRO A 23 1.21 -7.30 18.33
CA PRO A 23 1.83 -7.36 19.65
C PRO A 23 2.19 -5.97 20.20
N LYS A 24 2.32 -4.95 19.35
CA LYS A 24 2.70 -3.60 19.74
C LYS A 24 1.49 -2.75 20.07
N SER A 25 0.47 -2.82 19.21
CA SER A 25 -0.83 -2.22 19.47
C SER A 25 -1.89 -2.82 18.54
N PRO A 26 -2.84 -3.60 19.08
CA PRO A 26 -3.97 -4.12 18.31
C PRO A 26 -4.80 -3.02 17.63
N ALA A 27 -4.89 -1.85 18.26
CA ALA A 27 -5.59 -0.69 17.70
C ALA A 27 -4.86 -0.13 16.47
N VAL A 28 -3.53 -0.07 16.49
CA VAL A 28 -2.73 0.36 15.34
C VAL A 28 -2.84 -0.65 14.19
N ALA A 29 -2.82 -1.95 14.50
CA ALA A 29 -3.02 -3.01 13.51
C ALA A 29 -4.37 -2.89 12.79
N ALA A 30 -5.45 -2.65 13.54
CA ALA A 30 -6.79 -2.42 12.97
C ALA A 30 -6.82 -1.17 12.07
N ARG A 31 -6.30 -0.04 12.57
CA ARG A 31 -6.26 1.22 11.81
C ARG A 31 -5.44 1.11 10.52
N ALA A 32 -4.33 0.37 10.54
CA ALA A 32 -3.51 0.15 9.35
C ALA A 32 -4.31 -0.60 8.27
N GLY A 33 -4.98 -1.70 8.64
CA GLY A 33 -5.83 -2.46 7.73
C GLY A 33 -6.97 -1.61 7.16
N GLU A 34 -7.68 -0.85 7.99
CA GLU A 34 -8.73 0.06 7.54
C GLU A 34 -8.22 1.13 6.56
N THR A 35 -7.04 1.70 6.83
CA THR A 35 -6.42 2.72 5.99
C THR A 35 -6.07 2.16 4.61
N ILE A 36 -5.46 0.97 4.56
CA ILE A 36 -5.14 0.30 3.29
C ILE A 36 -6.42 -0.03 2.52
N ILE A 37 -7.45 -0.57 3.17
CA ILE A 37 -8.73 -0.89 2.51
C ILE A 37 -9.36 0.37 1.92
N LYS A 38 -9.41 1.48 2.67
CA LYS A 38 -9.96 2.76 2.18
C LYS A 38 -9.17 3.30 1.00
N ALA A 39 -7.84 3.25 1.04
CA ALA A 39 -6.99 3.68 -0.06
C ALA A 39 -7.21 2.82 -1.31
N VAL A 40 -7.31 1.50 -1.16
CA VAL A 40 -7.59 0.58 -2.26
C VAL A 40 -8.99 0.81 -2.87
N GLN A 41 -9.98 1.24 -2.08
CA GLN A 41 -11.29 1.62 -2.60
C GLN A 41 -11.23 2.87 -3.51
N VAL A 42 -10.27 3.77 -3.33
CA VAL A 42 -10.06 4.90 -4.24
C VAL A 42 -9.70 4.40 -5.64
N LEU A 43 -8.92 3.31 -5.74
CA LEU A 43 -8.54 2.72 -7.03
C LEU A 43 -9.74 2.22 -7.84
N ARG A 44 -10.88 1.92 -7.19
CA ARG A 44 -12.15 1.58 -7.88
C ARG A 44 -12.79 2.76 -8.61
N LYS A 45 -12.39 3.98 -8.28
CA LYS A 45 -12.90 5.22 -8.89
C LYS A 45 -11.84 5.90 -9.74
N GLN A 46 -10.59 5.83 -9.31
CA GLN A 46 -9.46 6.52 -9.92
C GLN A 46 -8.27 5.55 -10.03
N PRO A 47 -8.30 4.58 -10.96
CA PRO A 47 -7.22 3.62 -11.12
C PRO A 47 -5.91 4.25 -11.64
N MET A 48 -5.95 5.47 -12.19
CA MET A 48 -4.77 6.18 -12.71
C MET A 48 -4.10 7.10 -11.67
N VAL A 49 -4.59 7.13 -10.43
CA VAL A 49 -4.11 8.04 -9.38
C VAL A 49 -2.68 7.72 -8.92
N GLY A 50 -2.27 6.46 -9.04
CA GLY A 50 -0.90 6.02 -8.79
C GLY A 50 0.10 6.48 -9.83
N ARG A 51 1.34 6.65 -9.37
CA ARG A 51 2.48 7.03 -10.20
C ARG A 51 2.91 5.83 -11.05
N PRO A 52 3.06 5.97 -12.38
CA PRO A 52 3.66 4.93 -13.21
C PRO A 52 5.08 4.63 -12.74
N LEU A 53 5.49 3.37 -12.81
CA LEU A 53 6.86 2.95 -12.53
C LEU A 53 7.68 3.01 -13.82
N GLU A 54 8.76 3.79 -13.82
CA GLU A 54 9.54 4.10 -15.03
C GLU A 54 10.18 2.86 -15.67
N ASP A 55 10.58 1.88 -14.86
CA ASP A 55 11.23 0.64 -15.30
C ASP A 55 10.25 -0.49 -15.64
N LEU A 56 8.94 -0.25 -15.55
CA LEU A 56 7.91 -1.25 -15.79
C LEU A 56 6.90 -0.80 -16.86
N PRO A 57 6.10 -1.73 -17.43
CA PRO A 57 5.03 -1.35 -18.34
C PRO A 57 4.09 -0.30 -17.70
N PRO A 58 3.47 0.59 -18.50
CA PRO A 58 2.68 1.74 -18.02
C PRO A 58 1.42 1.37 -17.21
N GLU A 59 1.07 0.08 -17.22
CA GLU A 59 0.01 -0.51 -16.42
C GLU A 59 0.39 -0.61 -14.94
N TYR A 60 1.70 -0.71 -14.63
CA TYR A 60 2.22 -0.85 -13.28
C TYR A 60 2.41 0.50 -12.64
N ARG A 61 1.87 0.62 -11.43
CA ARG A 61 1.77 1.87 -10.72
C ARG A 61 2.00 1.66 -9.23
N GLU A 62 2.55 2.67 -8.59
CA GLU A 62 2.64 2.76 -7.15
C GLU A 62 1.65 3.79 -6.60
N TRP A 63 0.98 3.42 -5.53
CA TRP A 63 0.09 4.29 -4.79
C TRP A 63 0.58 4.46 -3.36
N VAL A 64 0.92 5.69 -3.02
CA VAL A 64 1.35 6.06 -1.68
C VAL A 64 0.13 6.23 -0.78
N ILE A 65 0.16 5.56 0.37
CA ILE A 65 -0.91 5.53 1.36
C ILE A 65 -0.35 6.09 2.67
N ASP A 66 -0.78 7.29 3.02
CA ASP A 66 -0.33 7.92 4.26
C ASP A 66 -0.84 7.17 5.50
N PHE A 67 0.08 6.82 6.40
CA PHE A 67 -0.23 6.17 7.67
C PHE A 67 0.90 6.37 8.69
N GLY A 68 0.60 6.99 9.82
CA GLY A 68 1.61 7.27 10.84
C GLY A 68 2.75 8.15 10.31
N ALA A 69 3.99 7.81 10.64
CA ALA A 69 5.18 8.61 10.30
C ALA A 69 5.76 8.37 8.90
N SER A 70 5.36 7.29 8.23
CA SER A 70 5.96 6.89 6.95
C SER A 70 5.00 6.24 5.98
N GLY A 71 3.83 5.73 6.37
CA GLY A 71 2.87 5.19 5.40
C GLY A 71 3.29 3.88 4.71
N TYR A 72 2.45 3.49 3.75
CA TYR A 72 2.59 2.29 2.92
C TYR A 72 2.60 2.65 1.43
N VAL A 73 3.11 1.73 0.63
CA VAL A 73 3.10 1.80 -0.83
C VAL A 73 2.38 0.55 -1.34
N ALA A 74 1.31 0.76 -2.10
CA ALA A 74 0.63 -0.30 -2.84
C ALA A 74 1.17 -0.33 -4.27
N LEU A 75 1.85 -1.42 -4.62
CA LEU A 75 2.17 -1.72 -6.02
C LEU A 75 0.92 -2.35 -6.64
N TYR A 76 0.41 -1.78 -7.72
CA TYR A 76 -0.74 -2.31 -8.42
C TYR A 76 -0.57 -2.24 -9.94
N ARG A 77 -1.32 -3.10 -10.62
CA ARG A 77 -1.45 -3.07 -12.08
C ARG A 77 -2.87 -2.69 -12.45
N TYR A 78 -3.02 -1.71 -13.34
CA TYR A 78 -4.28 -1.42 -14.02
C TYR A 78 -4.13 -1.76 -15.50
N ALA A 79 -4.63 -2.95 -15.87
CA ALA A 79 -4.83 -3.29 -17.27
C ALA A 79 -6.16 -2.65 -17.66
N GLY A 80 -6.12 -1.59 -18.48
CA GLY A 80 -7.34 -0.89 -18.92
C GLY A 80 -8.35 -1.83 -19.60
N GLU A 81 -7.87 -2.95 -20.14
CA GLU A 81 -8.68 -4.05 -20.63
C GLU A 81 -9.31 -4.84 -19.47
N GLY A 82 -10.64 -4.85 -19.41
CA GLY A 82 -11.41 -5.56 -18.38
C GLY A 82 -11.70 -4.76 -17.10
N ASP A 83 -11.24 -3.51 -17.00
CA ASP A 83 -11.46 -2.62 -15.83
C ASP A 83 -11.06 -3.32 -14.52
N VAL A 84 -9.85 -3.90 -14.47
CA VAL A 84 -9.35 -4.62 -13.28
C VAL A 84 -8.11 -3.94 -12.72
N VAL A 85 -8.15 -3.66 -11.43
CA VAL A 85 -6.99 -3.26 -10.64
C VAL A 85 -6.53 -4.46 -9.82
N THR A 86 -5.30 -4.90 -10.04
CA THR A 86 -4.68 -5.96 -9.24
C THR A 86 -3.63 -5.34 -8.32
N VAL A 87 -3.87 -5.35 -7.02
CA VAL A 87 -2.85 -5.01 -6.01
C VAL A 87 -1.87 -6.17 -5.92
N LEU A 88 -0.62 -5.92 -6.31
CA LEU A 88 0.42 -6.93 -6.43
C LEU A 88 1.18 -7.12 -5.13
N ALA A 89 1.52 -6.02 -4.46
CA ALA A 89 2.27 -6.01 -3.21
C ALA A 89 1.93 -4.79 -2.37
N LEU A 90 2.11 -4.91 -1.06
CA LEU A 90 2.01 -3.82 -0.09
C LEU A 90 3.32 -3.75 0.69
N ARG A 91 3.97 -2.59 0.68
CA ARG A 91 5.26 -2.39 1.35
C ARG A 91 5.17 -1.20 2.29
N HIS A 92 5.93 -1.21 3.37
CA HIS A 92 6.15 0.01 4.12
C HIS A 92 7.01 0.98 3.30
N GLN A 93 6.78 2.29 3.37
CA GLN A 93 7.56 3.26 2.58
C GLN A 93 9.07 3.11 2.80
N ARG A 94 9.50 2.85 4.05
CA ARG A 94 10.92 2.62 4.37
C ARG A 94 11.53 1.39 3.65
N GLU A 95 10.73 0.38 3.33
CA GLU A 95 11.17 -0.79 2.54
C GLU A 95 11.13 -0.51 1.05
N ALA A 96 10.27 0.41 0.61
CA ALA A 96 10.11 0.80 -0.78
C ALA A 96 11.14 1.84 -1.24
N GLY A 97 12.13 2.19 -0.40
CA GLY A 97 13.15 3.18 -0.72
C GLY A 97 12.69 4.63 -0.58
N TYR A 98 11.54 4.86 0.08
CA TYR A 98 11.10 6.21 0.44
C TYR A 98 11.79 6.64 1.73
N GLU A 99 12.71 7.61 1.64
CA GLU A 99 13.30 8.24 2.82
C GLU A 99 12.26 9.15 3.49
N PRO A 100 12.00 9.01 4.80
CA PRO A 100 11.17 9.96 5.51
C PRO A 100 11.88 11.31 5.48
N GLY A 101 11.28 12.31 4.83
CA GLY A 101 11.79 13.66 4.79
C GLY A 101 12.19 14.13 6.20
N SER A 102 13.42 14.58 6.34
CA SER A 102 14.03 15.00 7.60
C SER A 102 13.15 16.05 8.30
N GLY A 103 12.43 15.65 9.35
CA GLY A 103 11.62 16.59 10.12
C GLY A 103 10.51 15.92 10.93
N GLY A 104 10.87 15.17 11.97
CA GLY A 104 9.86 14.68 12.92
C GLY A 104 10.39 13.59 13.84
N SER A 105 10.87 13.97 15.02
CA SER A 105 11.10 13.06 16.13
C SER A 105 9.78 12.37 16.51
N GLY A 106 9.68 11.06 16.35
CA GLY A 106 8.52 10.30 16.83
C GLY A 106 8.49 8.88 16.31
N GLU A 107 8.91 7.94 17.17
CA GLU A 107 8.63 6.49 17.15
C GLU A 107 8.07 5.93 15.84
N GLY A 108 8.93 5.85 14.82
CA GLY A 108 8.63 5.13 13.62
C GLY A 108 8.80 3.64 13.88
N LEU A 109 7.72 2.88 13.84
CA LEU A 109 7.83 1.44 13.93
C LEU A 109 8.72 0.89 12.80
N PRO A 110 9.66 -0.03 13.07
CA PRO A 110 10.44 -0.66 12.01
C PRO A 110 9.48 -1.33 11.01
N PRO A 111 9.90 -1.59 9.76
CA PRO A 111 9.07 -2.36 8.85
C PRO A 111 8.84 -3.80 9.38
N PRO A 112 7.77 -4.47 8.93
CA PRO A 112 7.52 -5.88 9.24
C PRO A 112 8.63 -6.81 8.75
#